data_AF-A0A209BWF2-F1
#
_entry.id   AF-A0A209BWF2-F1
#
_cell.length_a   1.000
_cell.length_b   1.000
_cell.length_c   1.000
_cell.angle_alpha   90.00
_cell.angle_beta   90.00
_cell.angle_gamma   90.00
#
_symmetry.space_group_name_H-M   'P 1'
#
loop_
_entity.id
_entity.type
_entity.pdbx_description
1 polymer ?
#
loop_
_entity_poly.entity_id
_entity_poly.type
_entity_poly.pdbx_seq_one_letter_code
_entity_poly.pdbx_strand_id
1 'polypeptide(L)'
;MPDVNECQICGAPAPLITGQCDGVAGYRLLRDPWASKPSFLDGNLHFSCLSKSDRNGIFFDEFTRMLRAGHEEIDSLDGSPPPLTRMGLGMTEIFSGAECCVFQSGVADRWMVVKRNGPWFRLRLEDITELAGGITPQSSSDVVPYRLPVDLGSDVEELSFPSLLSILGVADRYEPDVVKYEAVDYYPPKLLLEYVARVPLRLPREAVDFLTEYIQNYSPVSYDDEA
;
A
#
# COMPACT_ATOMS: atom_id res chain seq x y z
N MET A 1 -21.37 1.72 7.25
CA MET A 1 -19.98 1.32 6.99
C MET A 1 -19.31 2.47 6.26
N PRO A 2 -18.05 2.80 6.58
CA PRO A 2 -17.25 3.71 5.76
C PRO A 2 -17.27 3.26 4.29
N ASP A 3 -17.25 4.20 3.34
CA ASP A 3 -17.07 3.83 1.94
C ASP A 3 -15.62 3.34 1.75
N VAL A 4 -15.43 2.17 1.15
CA VAL A 4 -14.10 1.60 0.88
C VAL A 4 -13.26 2.49 -0.04
N ASN A 5 -13.92 3.38 -0.81
CA ASN A 5 -13.28 4.34 -1.71
C ASN A 5 -12.90 5.65 -1.02
N GLU A 6 -13.26 5.84 0.26
CA GLU A 6 -12.91 7.02 1.05
C GLU A 6 -11.71 6.76 1.95
N CYS A 7 -10.98 7.83 2.27
CA CYS A 7 -9.91 7.79 3.24
C CYS A 7 -10.48 7.55 4.64
N GLN A 8 -10.02 6.49 5.31
CA GLN A 8 -10.50 6.12 6.65
C GLN A 8 -10.15 7.14 7.76
N ILE A 9 -9.27 8.12 7.46
CA ILE A 9 -8.87 9.17 8.41
C ILE A 9 -9.72 10.43 8.24
N CYS A 10 -9.94 10.89 7.01
CA CYS A 10 -10.62 12.18 6.75
C CYS A 10 -11.99 12.06 6.08
N GLY A 11 -12.41 10.87 5.64
CA GLY A 11 -13.69 10.63 4.97
C GLY A 11 -13.79 11.21 3.56
N ALA A 12 -12.69 11.72 2.98
CA ALA A 12 -12.69 12.25 1.62
C ALA A 12 -12.38 11.15 0.58
N PRO A 13 -12.81 11.31 -0.68
CA PRO A 13 -12.50 10.36 -1.76
C PRO A 13 -11.00 10.07 -1.85
N ALA A 14 -10.61 8.80 -1.97
CA ALA A 14 -9.21 8.39 -1.92
C ALA A 14 -8.89 7.41 -3.06
N PRO A 15 -8.74 7.88 -4.31
CA PRO A 15 -8.28 7.04 -5.42
C PRO A 15 -6.91 6.43 -5.10
N LEU A 16 -6.75 5.17 -5.48
CA LEU A 16 -5.52 4.40 -5.26
C LEU A 16 -4.45 4.76 -6.30
N ILE A 17 -3.19 4.67 -5.88
CA ILE A 17 -2.01 4.78 -6.74
C ILE A 17 -1.21 3.50 -6.56
N THR A 18 -0.92 2.77 -7.64
CA THR A 18 -0.17 1.51 -7.53
C THR A 18 1.24 1.77 -6.99
N GLY A 19 1.80 0.81 -6.27
CA GLY A 19 3.11 0.93 -5.62
C GLY A 19 3.12 1.73 -4.33
N GLN A 20 2.02 2.42 -4.00
CA GLN A 20 1.77 2.95 -2.68
C GLN A 20 0.62 2.12 -2.08
N CYS A 21 0.90 1.23 -1.13
CA CYS A 21 -0.12 0.36 -0.49
C CYS A 21 -0.49 -0.96 -1.21
N ASP A 22 0.35 -1.55 -2.06
CA ASP A 22 -0.10 -2.73 -2.82
C ASP A 22 -0.31 -3.99 -1.95
N GLY A 23 -1.56 -4.48 -1.97
CA GLY A 23 -1.96 -5.89 -1.78
C GLY A 23 -1.21 -6.69 -0.73
N VAL A 24 -1.22 -6.26 0.53
CA VAL A 24 -0.82 -7.12 1.65
C VAL A 24 -2.04 -7.95 2.07
N ALA A 25 -1.98 -9.26 1.82
CA ALA A 25 -3.00 -10.19 2.33
C ALA A 25 -3.14 -10.00 3.86
N GLY A 26 -4.37 -9.90 4.36
CA GLY A 26 -4.64 -9.66 5.78
C GLY A 26 -4.67 -8.17 6.21
N TYR A 27 -4.31 -7.23 5.34
CA TYR A 27 -4.36 -5.78 5.64
C TYR A 27 -5.74 -5.30 6.13
N ARG A 28 -6.82 -5.89 5.58
CA ARG A 28 -8.20 -5.61 5.99
C ARG A 28 -8.57 -6.10 7.40
N LEU A 29 -7.65 -6.76 8.09
CA LEU A 29 -7.77 -7.21 9.48
C LEU A 29 -6.78 -6.47 10.40
N LEU A 30 -6.16 -5.38 9.95
CA LEU A 30 -5.52 -4.42 10.85
C LEU A 30 -6.60 -3.68 11.60
N ARG A 31 -6.45 -3.47 12.91
CA ARG A 31 -7.41 -2.66 13.67
C ARG A 31 -7.32 -1.23 13.17
N ASP A 32 -8.49 -0.59 13.08
CA ASP A 32 -8.60 0.81 12.70
C ASP A 32 -8.44 1.67 13.96
N PRO A 33 -7.30 2.38 14.13
CA PRO A 33 -7.09 3.23 15.29
C PRO A 33 -7.88 4.55 15.24
N TRP A 34 -8.51 4.87 14.10
CA TRP A 34 -9.27 6.10 13.88
C TRP A 34 -10.77 5.90 14.07
N ALA A 35 -11.24 4.65 14.06
CA ALA A 35 -12.65 4.34 14.25
C ALA A 35 -13.16 4.69 15.66
N SER A 36 -14.39 5.21 15.71
CA SER A 36 -15.08 5.56 16.97
C SER A 36 -15.50 4.33 17.81
N LYS A 37 -15.46 3.14 17.21
CA LYS A 37 -15.74 1.84 17.83
C LYS A 37 -14.72 0.84 17.29
N PRO A 38 -14.43 -0.27 18.01
CA PRO A 38 -13.55 -1.31 17.49
C PRO A 38 -13.97 -1.76 16.09
N SER A 39 -13.09 -1.54 15.12
CA SER A 39 -13.25 -2.02 13.74
C SER A 39 -11.90 -2.44 13.16
N PHE A 40 -11.95 -3.15 12.05
CA PHE A 40 -10.80 -3.32 11.19
C PHE A 40 -10.77 -2.25 10.12
N LEU A 41 -9.58 -2.00 9.60
CA LEU A 41 -9.32 -1.06 8.54
C LEU A 41 -9.86 -1.62 7.23
N ASP A 42 -10.97 -1.07 6.76
CA ASP A 42 -11.64 -1.47 5.53
C ASP A 42 -11.88 -0.26 4.62
N GLY A 43 -10.80 0.18 3.96
CA GLY A 43 -10.85 1.26 2.99
C GLY A 43 -9.50 1.86 2.67
N ASN A 44 -9.52 2.91 1.86
CA ASN A 44 -8.32 3.58 1.36
C ASN A 44 -7.73 4.57 2.38
N LEU A 45 -6.50 5.02 2.13
CA LEU A 45 -5.82 6.02 2.95
C LEU A 45 -5.13 7.06 2.06
N HIS A 46 -5.27 8.34 2.42
CA HIS A 46 -4.32 9.35 2.00
C HIS A 46 -3.06 9.21 2.85
N PHE A 47 -1.89 8.98 2.24
CA PHE A 47 -0.63 8.92 2.96
C PHE A 47 -0.25 10.26 3.62
N SER A 48 -0.71 11.37 3.06
CA SER A 48 -0.63 12.69 3.70
C SER A 48 -1.49 12.79 4.97
N CYS A 49 -2.59 12.06 5.09
CA CYS A 49 -3.38 11.96 6.32
C CYS A 49 -2.72 11.02 7.32
N LEU A 50 -2.24 9.85 6.88
CA LEU A 50 -1.53 8.91 7.75
C LEU A 50 -0.30 9.56 8.39
N SER A 51 0.54 10.22 7.59
CA SER A 51 1.76 10.89 8.07
C SER A 51 1.50 12.01 9.09
N LYS A 52 0.35 12.70 9.01
CA LYS A 52 -0.03 13.78 9.94
C LYS A 52 -0.81 13.29 11.17
N SER A 53 -1.22 12.03 11.19
CA SER A 53 -2.02 11.45 12.26
C SER A 53 -1.19 11.20 13.52
N ASP A 54 -1.76 11.52 14.68
CA ASP A 54 -1.21 11.16 16.01
C ASP A 54 -1.22 9.64 16.26
N ARG A 55 -2.12 8.91 15.58
CA ARG A 55 -2.21 7.43 15.63
C ARG A 55 -1.23 6.68 14.71
N ASN A 56 -0.35 7.38 14.00
CA ASN A 56 0.54 6.75 13.01
C ASN A 56 1.42 5.64 13.64
N GLY A 57 2.02 5.90 14.80
CA GLY A 57 2.85 4.89 15.48
C GLY A 57 2.08 3.61 15.81
N ILE A 58 0.83 3.72 16.24
CA ILE A 58 -0.03 2.55 16.54
C ILE A 58 -0.27 1.74 15.27
N PHE A 59 -0.60 2.43 14.17
CA PHE A 59 -0.80 1.78 12.88
C PHE A 59 0.48 1.09 12.38
N PHE A 60 1.63 1.76 12.47
CA PHE A 60 2.93 1.21 12.09
C PHE A 60 3.29 -0.05 12.89
N ASP A 61 3.12 -0.01 14.21
CA ASP A 61 3.41 -1.15 15.09
C ASP A 61 2.49 -2.34 14.76
N GLU A 62 1.21 -2.09 14.49
CA GLU A 62 0.29 -3.16 14.12
C GLU A 62 0.59 -3.74 12.73
N PHE A 63 0.87 -2.87 11.75
CA PHE A 63 1.20 -3.27 10.39
C PHE A 63 2.46 -4.15 10.40
N THR A 64 3.53 -3.70 11.04
CA THR A 64 4.79 -4.46 11.11
C THR A 64 4.66 -5.75 11.92
N ARG A 65 3.83 -5.79 12.98
CA ARG A 65 3.48 -7.04 13.67
C ARG A 65 2.82 -8.04 12.72
N MET A 66 1.84 -7.61 11.93
CA MET A 66 1.16 -8.46 10.94
C MET A 66 2.14 -8.98 9.88
N LEU A 67 3.10 -8.17 9.42
CA LEU A 67 4.11 -8.64 8.46
C LEU A 67 4.97 -9.77 9.01
N ARG A 68 5.36 -9.67 10.28
CA ARG A 68 6.20 -10.67 10.97
C ARG A 68 5.42 -11.94 11.32
N ALA A 69 4.12 -11.81 11.60
CA ALA A 69 3.26 -12.94 11.92
C ALA A 69 3.12 -13.88 10.71
N GLY A 70 3.06 -15.20 10.95
CA GLY A 70 2.69 -16.18 9.93
C GLY A 70 1.17 -16.38 9.90
N HIS A 71 0.65 -17.07 10.91
CA HIS A 71 -0.78 -17.12 11.24
C HIS A 71 -0.92 -16.62 12.67
N GLU A 72 -1.84 -15.70 12.92
CA GLU A 72 -2.14 -15.24 14.27
C GLU A 72 -3.65 -15.20 14.53
N GLU A 73 -4.03 -15.57 15.75
CA GLU A 73 -5.38 -15.34 16.26
C GLU A 73 -5.45 -13.91 16.81
N ILE A 74 -6.48 -13.18 16.41
CA ILE A 74 -6.79 -11.85 16.94
C ILE A 74 -8.17 -11.86 17.55
N ASP A 75 -8.32 -11.18 18.68
CA ASP A 75 -9.62 -11.07 19.36
C ASP A 75 -10.66 -10.46 18.43
N SER A 76 -11.86 -11.04 18.44
CA SER A 76 -13.04 -10.45 17.80
C SER A 76 -13.30 -9.05 18.36
N LEU A 77 -13.75 -8.15 17.49
CA LEU A 77 -13.98 -6.74 17.85
C LEU A 77 -15.04 -6.56 18.95
N ASP A 78 -15.96 -7.50 19.08
CA ASP A 78 -17.03 -7.55 20.09
C ASP A 78 -16.70 -8.48 21.28
N GLY A 79 -15.50 -9.06 21.29
CA GLY A 79 -15.04 -10.01 22.32
C GLY A 79 -15.72 -11.38 22.26
N SER A 80 -16.48 -11.69 21.21
CA SER A 80 -17.13 -12.99 21.06
C SER A 80 -16.13 -14.07 20.57
N PRO A 81 -16.17 -15.29 21.13
CA PRO A 81 -15.44 -16.43 20.58
C PRO A 81 -16.15 -17.00 19.34
N PRO A 82 -15.43 -17.66 18.40
CA PRO A 82 -13.98 -17.86 18.38
C PRO A 82 -13.21 -16.61 17.92
N PRO A 83 -11.89 -16.50 18.22
CA PRO A 83 -11.06 -15.43 17.68
C PRO A 83 -11.00 -15.49 16.14
N LEU A 84 -10.66 -14.36 15.53
CA LEU A 84 -10.46 -14.29 14.08
C LEU A 84 -9.05 -14.72 13.73
N THR A 85 -8.89 -15.44 12.63
CA THR A 85 -7.57 -15.80 12.10
C THR A 85 -7.13 -14.74 11.10
N ARG A 86 -6.01 -14.07 11.40
CA ARG A 86 -5.34 -13.16 10.48
C ARG A 86 -4.12 -13.85 9.89
N MET A 87 -4.08 -13.88 8.55
CA MET A 87 -2.89 -14.27 7.80
C MET A 87 -1.90 -13.10 7.86
N GLY A 88 -0.73 -13.35 8.43
CA GLY A 88 0.41 -12.48 8.25
C GLY A 88 1.26 -12.92 7.05
N LEU A 89 2.40 -12.27 6.83
CA LEU A 89 3.29 -12.58 5.70
C LEU A 89 4.53 -13.39 6.09
N GLY A 90 4.75 -13.66 7.38
CA GLY A 90 5.90 -14.41 7.88
C GLY A 90 7.25 -13.81 7.48
N MET A 91 7.32 -12.49 7.33
CA MET A 91 8.52 -11.80 6.85
C MET A 91 9.46 -11.46 8.01
N THR A 92 10.76 -11.60 7.77
CA THR A 92 11.81 -11.26 8.73
C THR A 92 12.23 -9.81 8.56
N GLU A 93 12.32 -9.05 9.65
CA GLU A 93 12.96 -7.73 9.61
C GLU A 93 14.46 -7.90 9.42
N ILE A 94 15.00 -7.33 8.33
CA ILE A 94 16.42 -7.39 7.98
C ILE A 94 17.11 -6.03 8.14
N PHE A 95 16.33 -4.96 8.30
CA PHE A 95 16.83 -3.62 8.56
C PHE A 95 15.80 -2.81 9.35
N SER A 96 16.28 -2.01 10.30
CA SER A 96 15.48 -1.07 11.09
C SER A 96 16.21 0.26 11.17
N GLY A 97 15.67 1.27 10.50
CA GLY A 97 16.23 2.61 10.40
C GLY A 97 15.36 3.67 11.09
N ALA A 98 15.75 4.93 10.91
CA ALA A 98 15.05 6.06 11.49
C ALA A 98 13.76 6.39 10.72
N GLU A 99 13.74 6.18 9.40
CA GLU A 99 12.61 6.50 8.52
C GLU A 99 11.76 5.28 8.16
N CYS A 100 12.33 4.07 8.19
CA CYS A 100 11.66 2.85 7.76
C CYS A 100 12.23 1.56 8.36
N CYS A 101 11.53 0.46 8.11
CA CYS A 101 12.03 -0.90 8.27
C CYS A 101 12.01 -1.63 6.92
N VAL A 102 12.92 -2.59 6.72
CA VAL A 102 12.91 -3.50 5.57
C VAL A 102 12.66 -4.92 6.06
N PHE A 103 11.69 -5.57 5.42
CA PHE A 103 11.28 -6.94 5.67
C PHE A 103 11.56 -7.80 4.44
N GLN A 104 11.94 -9.05 4.66
CA GLN A 104 12.20 -10.03 3.62
C GLN A 104 11.32 -11.28 3.83
N SER A 105 10.77 -11.80 2.74
CA SER A 105 10.13 -13.12 2.74
C SER A 105 11.17 -14.23 2.85
N GLY A 106 10.97 -15.19 3.75
CA GLY A 106 11.86 -16.35 3.87
C GLY A 106 11.65 -17.42 2.79
N VAL A 107 10.63 -17.28 1.94
CA VAL A 107 10.21 -18.33 0.98
C VAL A 107 10.09 -17.83 -0.45
N ALA A 108 10.35 -16.55 -0.72
CA ALA A 108 10.29 -15.96 -2.06
C ALA A 108 11.17 -14.71 -2.14
N ASP A 109 11.61 -14.35 -3.35
CA ASP A 109 12.35 -13.11 -3.62
C ASP A 109 11.44 -11.87 -3.54
N ARG A 110 11.00 -11.55 -2.32
CA ARG A 110 10.07 -10.48 -2.01
C ARG A 110 10.53 -9.72 -0.78
N TRP A 111 10.46 -8.40 -0.87
CA TRP A 111 10.77 -7.50 0.22
C TRP A 111 9.65 -6.48 0.41
N MET A 112 9.63 -5.90 1.59
CA MET A 112 8.71 -4.85 1.97
C MET A 112 9.49 -3.74 2.68
N VAL A 113 9.46 -2.54 2.13
CA VAL A 113 9.99 -1.33 2.77
C VAL A 113 8.82 -0.59 3.40
N VAL A 114 8.81 -0.49 4.72
CA VAL A 114 7.71 0.11 5.47
C VAL A 114 8.20 1.41 6.10
N LYS A 115 7.77 2.55 5.55
CA LYS A 115 8.08 3.84 6.17
C LYS A 115 7.32 3.98 7.49
N ARG A 116 7.98 4.56 8.49
CA ARG A 116 7.37 4.86 9.79
C ARG A 116 6.16 5.76 9.71
N ASN A 117 6.06 6.57 8.64
CA ASN A 117 4.94 7.47 8.40
C ASN A 117 4.14 7.14 7.13
N GLY A 118 4.37 5.97 6.53
CA GLY A 118 3.84 5.59 5.23
C GLY A 118 4.43 6.38 4.04
N PRO A 119 4.20 5.91 2.79
CA PRO A 119 3.64 4.61 2.44
C PRO A 119 4.59 3.43 2.70
N TRP A 120 4.15 2.21 2.41
CA TRP A 120 4.98 1.02 2.29
C TRP A 120 5.05 0.56 0.84
N PHE A 121 6.14 -0.12 0.51
CA PHE A 121 6.49 -0.52 -0.84
C PHE A 121 6.81 -2.01 -0.86
N ARG A 122 6.14 -2.75 -1.74
CA ARG A 122 6.49 -4.14 -2.04
C ARG A 122 7.50 -4.16 -3.16
N LEU A 123 8.60 -4.89 -2.96
CA LEU A 123 9.69 -5.01 -3.91
C LEU A 123 9.90 -6.47 -4.35
N ARG A 124 10.38 -6.62 -5.57
CA ARG A 124 10.83 -7.85 -6.22
C ARG A 124 12.34 -7.83 -6.35
N LEU A 125 12.91 -8.97 -6.75
CA LEU A 125 14.33 -9.08 -7.07
C LEU A 125 14.74 -8.07 -8.16
N GLU A 126 13.90 -7.93 -9.19
CA GLU A 126 14.07 -6.96 -10.27
C GLU A 126 14.15 -5.51 -9.73
N ASP A 127 13.24 -5.12 -8.83
CA ASP A 127 13.25 -3.76 -8.24
C ASP A 127 14.53 -3.48 -7.44
N ILE A 128 15.02 -4.45 -6.65
CA ILE A 128 16.25 -4.26 -5.86
C ILE A 128 17.49 -4.24 -6.75
N THR A 129 17.48 -5.03 -7.82
CA THR A 129 18.56 -5.03 -8.82
C THR A 129 18.63 -3.68 -9.54
N GLU A 130 17.49 -3.10 -9.90
CA GLU A 130 17.41 -1.75 -10.46
C GLU A 130 17.95 -0.70 -9.49
N LEU A 131 17.56 -0.76 -8.21
CA LEU A 131 18.08 0.14 -7.17
C LEU A 131 19.59 0.08 -7.06
N ALA A 132 20.17 -1.13 -7.04
CA ALA A 132 21.62 -1.31 -6.98
C ALA A 132 22.34 -0.79 -8.25
N GLY A 133 21.64 -0.76 -9.39
CA GLY A 133 22.10 -0.11 -10.61
C GLY A 133 21.91 1.41 -10.64
N GLY A 134 21.37 2.02 -9.57
CA GLY A 134 21.07 3.45 -9.49
C GLY A 134 19.80 3.87 -10.23
N ILE A 135 18.94 2.91 -10.58
CA ILE A 135 17.66 3.15 -11.25
C ILE A 135 16.55 3.15 -10.20
N THR A 136 15.60 4.08 -10.30
CA THR A 136 14.41 4.09 -9.42
C THR A 136 13.32 3.21 -10.01
N PRO A 137 12.92 2.12 -9.33
CA PRO A 137 11.88 1.23 -9.82
C PRO A 137 10.54 1.94 -10.00
N GLN A 138 9.71 1.39 -10.88
CA GLN A 138 8.35 1.88 -11.13
C GLN A 138 7.33 0.92 -10.51
N SER A 139 6.24 1.46 -9.99
CA SER A 139 5.12 0.63 -9.57
C SER A 139 4.52 -0.18 -10.73
N SER A 140 3.74 -1.22 -10.38
CA SER A 140 3.05 -2.05 -11.37
C SER A 140 2.07 -1.23 -12.20
N SER A 141 1.85 -1.65 -13.44
CA SER A 141 0.82 -1.10 -14.33
C SER A 141 -0.52 -1.82 -14.15
N ASP A 142 -0.85 -2.18 -12.91
CA ASP A 142 -2.09 -2.90 -12.63
C ASP A 142 -3.29 -1.96 -12.80
N VAL A 143 -4.36 -2.47 -13.40
CA VAL A 143 -5.63 -1.75 -13.53
C VAL A 143 -6.35 -1.78 -12.19
N VAL A 144 -6.70 -0.60 -11.69
CA VAL A 144 -7.36 -0.45 -10.39
C VAL A 144 -8.80 0.03 -10.61
N PRO A 145 -9.79 -0.70 -10.07
CA PRO A 145 -11.17 -0.23 -10.06
C PRO A 145 -11.40 0.78 -8.93
N TYR A 146 -12.09 1.87 -9.23
CA TYR A 146 -12.47 2.89 -8.25
C TYR A 146 -13.89 3.39 -8.51
N ARG A 147 -14.72 3.38 -7.47
CA ARG A 147 -16.08 3.91 -7.58
C ARG A 147 -16.06 5.41 -7.30
N LEU A 148 -16.40 6.21 -8.31
CA LEU A 148 -16.54 7.65 -8.20
C LEU A 148 -17.75 7.99 -7.30
N PRO A 149 -17.65 9.05 -6.49
CA PRO A 149 -18.76 9.50 -5.64
C PRO A 149 -19.87 10.20 -6.44
N VAL A 150 -19.58 10.62 -7.68
CA VAL A 150 -20.50 11.32 -8.59
C VAL A 150 -20.22 10.88 -10.03
N ASP A 151 -21.23 11.01 -10.90
CA ASP A 151 -21.04 10.80 -12.34
C ASP A 151 -20.30 11.98 -12.95
N LEU A 152 -19.15 11.70 -13.56
CA LEU A 152 -18.30 12.69 -14.23
C LEU A 152 -18.62 12.86 -15.71
N GLY A 153 -19.58 12.09 -16.24
CA GLY A 153 -19.98 12.14 -17.63
C GLY A 153 -19.08 11.32 -18.57
N SER A 154 -19.31 11.46 -19.87
CA SER A 154 -18.61 10.70 -20.92
C SER A 154 -17.11 10.97 -21.01
N ASP A 155 -16.67 12.14 -20.55
CA ASP A 155 -15.31 12.62 -20.79
C ASP A 155 -14.35 12.22 -19.64
N VAL A 156 -14.81 11.38 -18.71
CA VAL A 156 -14.01 10.94 -17.56
C VAL A 156 -12.74 10.19 -17.99
N GLU A 157 -12.79 9.49 -19.12
CA GLU A 157 -11.65 8.77 -19.69
C GLU A 157 -10.58 9.72 -20.23
N GLU A 158 -10.95 10.96 -20.55
CA GLU A 158 -10.02 11.99 -21.05
C GLU A 158 -9.39 12.80 -19.91
N LEU A 159 -9.82 12.60 -18.66
CA LEU A 159 -9.31 13.37 -17.53
C LEU A 159 -7.86 13.03 -17.22
N SER A 160 -7.05 14.06 -17.05
CA SER A 160 -5.75 13.91 -16.39
C SER A 160 -5.92 13.56 -14.91
N PHE A 161 -4.93 12.92 -14.29
CA PHE A 161 -4.97 12.65 -12.85
C PHE A 161 -5.12 13.91 -11.99
N PRO A 162 -4.38 15.02 -12.21
CA PRO A 162 -4.66 16.27 -11.52
C PRO A 162 -6.11 16.75 -11.65
N SER A 163 -6.71 16.63 -12.85
CA SER A 163 -8.10 17.02 -13.08
C SER A 163 -9.06 16.14 -12.27
N LEU A 164 -8.86 14.82 -12.29
CA LEU A 164 -9.64 13.87 -11.49
C LEU A 164 -9.57 14.22 -10.00
N LEU A 165 -8.36 14.42 -9.45
CA LEU A 165 -8.19 14.76 -8.04
C LEU A 165 -8.78 16.12 -7.67
N SER A 166 -8.71 17.10 -8.58
CA SER A 166 -9.32 18.42 -8.38
C SER A 166 -10.83 18.33 -8.31
N ILE A 167 -11.46 17.52 -9.17
CA ILE A 167 -12.91 17.29 -9.16
C ILE A 167 -13.33 16.57 -7.87
N LEU A 168 -12.54 15.59 -7.43
CA LEU A 168 -12.75 14.88 -6.17
C LEU A 168 -12.45 15.74 -4.92
N GLY A 169 -11.86 16.93 -5.09
CA GLY A 169 -11.54 17.84 -3.99
C GLY A 169 -10.40 17.38 -3.10
N VAL A 170 -9.49 16.54 -3.60
CA VAL A 170 -8.40 15.92 -2.83
C VAL A 170 -7.01 16.13 -3.44
N ALA A 171 -6.87 17.05 -4.39
CA ALA A 171 -5.58 17.33 -5.03
C ALA A 171 -4.46 17.68 -4.02
N ASP A 172 -4.79 18.32 -2.89
CA ASP A 172 -3.85 18.65 -1.80
C ASP A 172 -3.32 17.43 -1.02
N ARG A 173 -3.89 16.24 -1.26
CA ARG A 173 -3.55 14.99 -0.56
C ARG A 173 -2.55 14.12 -1.29
N TYR A 174 -2.26 14.44 -2.54
CA TYR A 174 -1.43 13.66 -3.45
C TYR A 174 -0.28 14.49 -4.03
N GLU A 175 0.70 13.82 -4.61
CA GLU A 175 1.75 14.43 -5.44
C GLU A 175 1.48 14.06 -6.91
N PRO A 176 0.52 14.72 -7.60
CA PRO A 176 0.03 14.24 -8.90
C PRO A 176 1.07 14.31 -10.02
N ASP A 177 2.05 15.21 -9.93
CA ASP A 177 3.05 15.45 -10.98
C ASP A 177 3.97 14.26 -11.25
N VAL A 178 4.01 13.29 -10.33
CA VAL A 178 4.87 12.11 -10.44
C VAL A 178 4.10 10.86 -10.87
N VAL A 179 2.79 11.00 -11.09
CA VAL A 179 1.87 9.92 -11.40
C VAL A 179 1.67 9.84 -12.91
N LYS A 180 1.97 8.67 -13.49
CA LYS A 180 1.59 8.33 -14.86
C LYS A 180 0.21 7.70 -14.82
N TYR A 181 -0.77 8.40 -15.35
CA TYR A 181 -2.17 8.04 -15.29
C TYR A 181 -2.74 7.77 -16.68
N GLU A 182 -3.56 6.74 -16.75
CA GLU A 182 -4.34 6.37 -17.94
C GLU A 182 -5.68 5.82 -17.46
N ALA A 183 -6.79 6.42 -17.91
CA ALA A 183 -8.10 5.82 -17.75
C ALA A 183 -8.24 4.67 -18.76
N VAL A 184 -8.80 3.55 -18.31
CA VAL A 184 -8.93 2.33 -19.10
C VAL A 184 -10.36 2.12 -19.57
N ASP A 185 -11.32 2.23 -18.65
CA ASP A 185 -12.75 2.07 -18.93
C ASP A 185 -13.56 2.83 -17.89
N TYR A 186 -14.75 3.30 -18.27
CA TYR A 186 -15.73 3.83 -17.35
C TYR A 186 -17.09 3.18 -17.54
N TYR A 187 -17.64 2.69 -16.44
CA TYR A 187 -19.00 2.15 -16.38
C TYR A 187 -19.93 3.10 -15.57
N PRO A 188 -20.59 4.07 -16.25
CA PRO A 188 -21.46 5.05 -15.60
C PRO A 188 -22.54 4.47 -14.68
N PRO A 189 -23.24 3.35 -15.01
CA PRO A 189 -24.30 2.84 -14.16
C PRO A 189 -23.86 2.43 -12.75
N LYS A 190 -22.57 2.16 -12.54
CA LYS A 190 -21.99 1.91 -11.20
C LYS A 190 -20.98 2.96 -10.77
N LEU A 191 -20.81 4.03 -11.55
CA LEU A 191 -19.78 5.05 -11.36
C LEU A 191 -18.38 4.43 -11.24
N LEU A 192 -18.12 3.33 -11.96
CA LEU A 192 -16.89 2.56 -11.81
C LEU A 192 -15.88 3.00 -12.87
N LEU A 193 -14.80 3.63 -12.43
CA LEU A 193 -13.66 3.98 -13.24
C LEU A 193 -12.57 2.93 -13.06
N GLU A 194 -12.11 2.34 -14.16
CA GLU A 194 -10.91 1.53 -14.21
C GLU A 194 -9.76 2.38 -14.76
N TYR A 195 -8.65 2.42 -14.05
CA TYR A 195 -7.50 3.22 -14.47
C TYR A 195 -6.18 2.60 -14.02
N VAL A 196 -5.10 3.05 -14.63
CA VAL A 196 -3.73 2.77 -14.23
C VAL A 196 -3.14 4.06 -13.66
N ALA A 197 -2.55 4.02 -12.46
CA ALA A 197 -1.88 5.16 -11.84
C ALA A 197 -0.53 4.72 -11.26
N ARG A 198 0.55 4.91 -12.05
CA ARG A 198 1.89 4.43 -11.71
C ARG A 198 2.77 5.53 -11.17
N VAL A 199 3.65 5.19 -10.25
CA VAL A 199 4.63 6.12 -9.66
C VAL A 199 6.03 5.51 -9.56
N PRO A 200 7.08 6.34 -9.56
CA PRO A 200 8.39 5.90 -9.09
C PRO A 200 8.33 5.49 -7.61
N LEU A 201 8.92 4.35 -7.28
CA LEU A 201 9.04 3.85 -5.90
C LEU A 201 10.15 4.63 -5.17
N ARG A 202 9.79 5.80 -4.63
CA ARG A 202 10.70 6.67 -3.88
C ARG A 202 10.91 6.13 -2.46
N LEU A 203 11.85 5.22 -2.32
CA LEU A 203 12.25 4.64 -1.03
C LEU A 203 13.07 5.65 -0.19
N PRO A 204 13.02 5.57 1.16
CA PRO A 204 13.95 6.28 2.03
C PRO A 204 15.40 5.96 1.68
N ARG A 205 16.28 6.95 1.77
CA ARG A 205 17.70 6.80 1.42
C ARG A 205 18.36 5.66 2.19
N GLU A 206 18.07 5.54 3.48
CA GLU A 206 18.60 4.46 4.34
C GLU A 206 18.22 3.06 3.83
N ALA A 207 17.03 2.89 3.25
CA ALA A 207 16.61 1.62 2.66
C ALA A 207 17.33 1.36 1.34
N VAL A 208 17.51 2.39 0.50
CA VAL A 208 18.26 2.27 -0.77
C VAL A 208 19.71 1.87 -0.50
N ASP A 209 20.37 2.56 0.43
CA ASP A 209 21.76 2.29 0.80
C ASP A 209 21.90 0.85 1.32
N PHE A 210 21.02 0.44 2.25
CA PHE A 210 20.99 -0.93 2.77
C PHE A 210 20.74 -1.98 1.68
N LEU A 211 19.69 -1.81 0.85
CA LEU A 211 19.31 -2.79 -0.16
C LEU A 211 20.37 -2.95 -1.26
N THR A 212 21.07 -1.86 -1.60
CA THR A 212 22.16 -1.85 -2.58
C THR A 212 23.35 -2.68 -2.11
N GLU A 213 23.71 -2.60 -0.83
CA GLU A 213 24.76 -3.45 -0.26
C GLU A 213 24.27 -4.89 -0.07
N TYR A 214 23.04 -5.05 0.43
CA TYR A 214 22.43 -6.34 0.73
C TYR A 214 22.39 -7.27 -0.50
N ILE A 215 21.99 -6.75 -1.67
CA ILE A 215 21.81 -7.59 -2.86
C ILE A 215 23.13 -8.19 -3.38
N GLN A 216 24.28 -7.58 -3.08
CA GLN A 216 25.58 -8.09 -3.51
C GLN A 216 25.91 -9.46 -2.88
N ASN A 217 25.32 -9.75 -1.72
CA ASN A 217 25.51 -10.99 -0.98
C ASN A 217 24.24 -11.86 -0.96
N TYR A 218 23.18 -11.42 -1.63
CA TYR A 218 21.90 -12.13 -1.65
C TYR A 218 21.92 -13.30 -2.63
N SER A 219 21.49 -14.46 -2.17
CA SER A 219 21.22 -15.62 -3.03
C SER A 219 19.72 -15.72 -3.27
N PRO A 220 19.24 -15.62 -4.52
CA PRO A 220 17.83 -15.81 -4.85
C PRO A 220 17.29 -17.15 -4.35
N VAL A 221 16.01 -17.16 -3.98
CA VAL A 221 15.32 -18.38 -3.55
C VAL A 221 15.22 -19.33 -4.74
N SER A 222 15.88 -20.49 -4.66
CA SER A 222 15.68 -21.60 -5.58
C SER A 222 14.69 -22.58 -4.97
N TYR A 223 13.67 -22.94 -5.74
CA TYR A 223 12.94 -24.17 -5.47
C TYR A 223 13.72 -25.28 -6.16
N ASP A 224 14.25 -26.24 -5.40
CA ASP A 224 14.69 -27.48 -6.01
C ASP A 224 13.45 -28.10 -6.65
N ASP A 225 13.45 -28.22 -7.98
CA ASP A 225 12.44 -29.00 -8.68
C ASP A 225 12.44 -30.40 -8.05
N GLU A 226 11.31 -30.80 -7.45
CA GLU A 226 11.17 -32.15 -6.89
C GLU A 226 11.61 -33.19 -7.92
N ALA A 227 12.69 -33.91 -7.60
CA ALA A 227 13.19 -35.07 -8.34
C ALA A 227 12.39 -36.34 -8.00
#